data_AF-A0A1G4J2L5-F1
#
_entry.id   AF-A0A1G4J2L5-F1
#
_cell.length_a   1.000
_cell.length_b   1.000
_cell.length_c   1.000
_cell.angle_alpha   90.00
_cell.angle_beta   90.00
_cell.angle_gamma   90.00
#
_symmetry.space_group_name_H-M   'P 1'
#
loop_
_entity.id
_entity.type
_entity.pdbx_description
1 polymer ?
#
loop_
_entity_poly.entity_id
_entity_poly.type
_entity_poly.pdbx_seq_one_letter_code
_entity_poly.pdbx_strand_id
1 'polypeptide(L)'
;MDVDKYALRLKNLKRKRVSLAVKNRKEVNREDELSQKSQKPAVYSLNEDKNSDGKGESGREKGDAHDRRWDYSMRDYEQWDDRENRKKRTDFGQYRDLAKATYDKEVQRIAHRFDDHHSSNKVGKQTRNFNSKGKIVIEDNLQLVSDLAESLEKDANQRYAKTQKKLERRNGTETSSSTGFVNEKNKQFNEKLDRQAKRLEQLEEAQEQGQG
;
A
#
# COMPACT_ATOMS: atom_id res chain seq x y z
N MET A 1 -1.89 -13.31 41.75
CA MET A 1 -1.64 -13.76 40.36
C MET A 1 -0.76 -15.00 40.44
N ASP A 2 -1.27 -16.14 39.98
CA ASP A 2 -0.61 -17.44 40.18
C ASP A 2 0.32 -17.75 38.99
N VAL A 3 1.60 -17.40 39.13
CA VAL A 3 2.63 -17.44 38.08
C VAL A 3 2.86 -18.86 37.56
N ASP A 4 2.70 -19.86 38.42
CA ASP A 4 2.91 -21.28 38.09
C ASP A 4 1.82 -21.81 37.16
N LYS A 5 0.59 -21.34 37.32
CA LYS A 5 -0.54 -21.66 36.43
C LYS A 5 -0.30 -21.15 35.01
N TYR A 6 0.31 -19.98 34.85
CA TYR A 6 0.65 -19.45 33.52
C TYR A 6 1.83 -20.19 32.88
N ALA A 7 2.84 -20.57 33.67
CA ALA A 7 3.97 -21.37 33.17
C ALA A 7 3.51 -22.75 32.66
N LEU A 8 2.58 -23.40 33.38
CA LEU A 8 1.96 -24.66 32.95
C LEU A 8 1.13 -24.49 31.66
N ARG A 9 0.34 -23.41 31.57
CA ARG A 9 -0.46 -23.11 30.38
C ARG A 9 0.43 -22.88 29.15
N LEU A 10 1.54 -22.17 29.30
CA LEU A 10 2.49 -21.93 28.22
C LEU A 10 3.17 -23.24 27.75
N LYS A 11 3.58 -24.10 28.69
CA LYS A 11 4.14 -25.43 28.36
C LYS A 11 3.14 -26.28 27.59
N ASN A 12 1.87 -26.27 28.01
CA ASN A 12 0.80 -27.00 27.32
C ASN A 12 0.51 -26.43 25.92
N LEU A 13 0.53 -25.11 25.74
CA LEU A 13 0.39 -24.47 24.43
C LEU A 13 1.54 -24.82 23.49
N LYS A 14 2.78 -24.82 23.97
CA LYS A 14 3.96 -25.23 23.18
C LYS A 14 3.85 -26.68 22.73
N ARG A 15 3.42 -27.59 23.61
CA ARG A 15 3.16 -29.00 23.25
C ARG A 15 2.05 -29.14 22.21
N LYS A 16 0.95 -28.40 22.37
CA LYS A 16 -0.16 -28.39 21.40
C LYS A 16 0.31 -27.90 20.03
N ARG A 17 1.09 -26.82 19.97
CA ARG A 17 1.67 -26.30 18.71
C ARG A 17 2.47 -27.37 17.96
N VAL A 18 3.39 -28.05 18.64
CA VAL A 18 4.20 -29.12 18.02
C VAL A 18 3.31 -30.27 17.57
N SER A 19 2.33 -30.68 18.38
CA SER A 19 1.41 -31.76 18.01
C SER A 19 0.57 -31.42 16.77
N LEU A 20 0.13 -30.17 16.63
CA LEU A 20 -0.63 -29.70 15.45
C LEU A 20 0.26 -29.63 14.21
N ALA A 21 1.50 -29.14 14.34
CA ALA A 21 2.44 -29.13 13.21
C ALA A 21 2.72 -30.54 12.69
N VAL A 22 2.88 -31.53 13.57
CA VAL A 22 3.07 -32.93 13.18
C VAL A 22 1.80 -33.52 12.55
N LYS A 23 0.61 -33.22 13.07
CA LYS A 23 -0.66 -33.68 12.48
C LYS A 23 -0.87 -33.10 11.09
N ASN A 24 -0.68 -31.79 10.91
CA ASN A 24 -0.82 -31.15 9.61
C ASN A 24 0.15 -31.73 8.59
N ARG A 25 1.42 -31.99 8.98
CA ARG A 25 2.39 -32.63 8.09
C ARG A 25 1.97 -34.05 7.68
N LYS A 26 1.33 -34.80 8.58
CA LYS A 26 0.81 -36.14 8.26
C LYS A 26 -0.37 -36.09 7.30
N GLU A 27 -1.28 -35.13 7.47
CA GLU A 27 -2.41 -34.96 6.56
C GLU A 27 -1.95 -34.51 5.16
N VAL A 28 -1.00 -33.57 5.07
CA VAL A 28 -0.40 -33.15 3.78
C VAL A 28 0.23 -34.34 3.06
N ASN A 29 1.05 -35.14 3.75
CA ASN A 29 1.65 -36.33 3.15
C ASN A 29 0.59 -37.35 2.70
N ARG A 30 -0.53 -37.47 3.42
CA ARG A 30 -1.63 -38.37 3.06
C ARG A 30 -2.37 -37.88 1.82
N GLU A 31 -2.59 -36.57 1.71
CA GLU A 31 -3.17 -35.94 0.53
C GLU A 31 -2.26 -36.11 -0.70
N ASP A 32 -0.95 -35.94 -0.54
CA ASP A 32 0.04 -36.17 -1.60
C ASP A 32 0.04 -37.61 -2.10
N GLU A 33 -0.01 -38.60 -1.19
CA GLU A 33 -0.09 -40.02 -1.56
C GLU A 33 -1.39 -40.36 -2.28
N LEU A 34 -2.52 -39.77 -1.89
CA LEU A 34 -3.80 -39.96 -2.56
C LEU A 34 -3.83 -39.29 -3.94
N SER A 35 -3.24 -38.10 -4.06
CA SER A 35 -3.05 -37.40 -5.33
C SER A 35 -2.21 -38.23 -6.30
N GLN A 36 -1.08 -38.78 -5.86
CA GLN A 36 -0.23 -39.65 -6.70
C GLN A 36 -0.91 -40.96 -7.09
N LYS A 37 -1.74 -41.57 -6.23
CA LYS A 37 -2.49 -42.80 -6.55
C LYS A 37 -3.67 -42.56 -7.50
N SER A 38 -4.21 -41.33 -7.55
CA SER A 38 -5.34 -40.97 -8.41
C SER A 38 -4.93 -40.49 -9.81
N GLN A 39 -3.66 -40.19 -10.04
CA GLN A 39 -3.14 -39.85 -11.36
C GLN A 39 -2.82 -41.12 -12.15
N LYS A 40 -3.49 -41.32 -13.29
CA LYS A 40 -3.13 -42.36 -14.26
C LYS A 40 -1.70 -42.08 -14.77
N PRO A 41 -0.84 -43.10 -14.97
CA PRO A 41 0.50 -42.90 -15.50
C PRO A 41 0.42 -42.26 -16.90
N ALA A 42 1.22 -41.22 -17.13
CA ALA A 42 1.33 -40.58 -18.43
C ALA A 42 1.88 -41.57 -19.45
N VAL A 43 1.02 -42.00 -20.39
CA VAL A 43 1.41 -42.84 -21.53
C VAL A 43 2.17 -41.96 -22.52
N TYR A 44 3.41 -42.37 -22.85
CA TYR A 44 4.24 -41.77 -23.88
C TYR A 44 3.49 -41.70 -25.22
N SER A 45 3.14 -40.49 -25.68
CA SER A 45 2.74 -40.28 -27.07
C SER A 45 4.01 -40.11 -27.92
N LEU A 46 4.45 -41.20 -28.53
CA LEU A 46 5.47 -41.23 -29.57
C LEU A 46 4.83 -40.74 -30.87
N ASN A 47 5.10 -39.50 -31.27
CA ASN A 47 4.97 -39.08 -32.67
C ASN A 47 6.30 -38.46 -33.09
N GLU A 48 7.08 -39.27 -33.80
CA GLU A 48 8.14 -38.84 -34.70
C GLU A 48 7.50 -38.09 -35.86
N ASP A 49 7.92 -36.85 -36.14
CA ASP A 49 8.49 -36.52 -37.44
C ASP A 49 9.18 -35.14 -37.44
N LYS A 50 10.50 -35.25 -37.40
CA LYS A 50 11.60 -34.44 -37.94
C LYS A 50 11.24 -33.20 -38.78
N ASN A 51 11.74 -32.03 -38.35
CA ASN A 51 12.83 -31.29 -39.03
C ASN A 51 12.92 -29.84 -38.50
N SER A 52 13.92 -29.53 -37.66
CA SER A 52 15.12 -28.78 -38.06
C SER A 52 15.80 -28.19 -36.81
N ASP A 53 17.09 -28.48 -36.71
CA ASP A 53 17.97 -28.03 -35.65
C ASP A 53 18.18 -26.51 -35.65
N GLY A 54 18.09 -25.90 -34.46
CA GLY A 54 18.38 -24.48 -34.25
C GLY A 54 18.40 -24.09 -32.79
N LYS A 55 19.50 -24.42 -32.11
CA LYS A 55 19.97 -23.98 -30.78
C LYS A 55 19.26 -22.76 -30.15
N GLY A 56 18.89 -22.86 -28.87
CA GLY A 56 18.70 -21.67 -28.03
C GLY A 56 17.84 -21.89 -26.79
N GLU A 57 18.49 -22.30 -25.71
CA GLU A 57 18.09 -22.20 -24.31
C GLU A 57 17.22 -20.98 -23.97
N SER A 58 16.02 -21.20 -23.40
CA SER A 58 15.38 -20.41 -22.31
C SER A 58 13.85 -20.59 -22.32
N GLY A 59 13.25 -20.62 -21.14
CA GLY A 59 11.80 -20.45 -20.98
C GLY A 59 11.01 -21.71 -20.66
N ARG A 60 11.21 -22.27 -19.45
CA ARG A 60 10.11 -22.94 -18.75
C ARG A 60 9.04 -21.88 -18.42
N GLU A 61 8.19 -21.56 -19.38
CA GLU A 61 6.91 -20.91 -19.14
C GLU A 61 5.80 -21.83 -19.63
N LYS A 62 5.08 -22.42 -18.67
CA LYS A 62 3.63 -22.65 -18.62
C LYS A 62 3.33 -23.85 -17.73
N GLY A 63 3.20 -23.56 -16.45
CA GLY A 63 2.58 -24.43 -15.45
C GLY A 63 1.91 -23.53 -14.41
N ASP A 64 0.61 -23.36 -14.56
CA ASP A 64 -0.35 -22.80 -13.62
C ASP A 64 -0.03 -21.50 -12.88
N ALA A 65 -0.34 -20.38 -13.54
CA ALA A 65 -0.65 -19.11 -12.88
C ALA A 65 -2.05 -19.11 -12.21
N HIS A 66 -2.77 -20.24 -12.21
CA HIS A 66 -4.11 -20.35 -11.64
C HIS A 66 -4.13 -20.88 -10.19
N ASP A 67 -3.08 -21.56 -9.74
CA ASP A 67 -3.06 -22.24 -8.43
C ASP A 67 -2.48 -21.40 -7.28
N ARG A 68 -1.95 -20.20 -7.56
CA ARG A 68 -1.33 -19.32 -6.54
C ARG A 68 -2.28 -18.29 -5.93
N ARG A 69 -3.60 -18.45 -6.06
CA ARG A 69 -4.58 -17.43 -5.61
C ARG A 69 -5.08 -17.61 -4.16
N TRP A 70 -4.63 -18.63 -3.43
CA TRP A 70 -5.17 -18.95 -2.10
C TRP A 70 -4.17 -18.88 -0.94
N ASP A 71 -2.88 -18.69 -1.21
CA ASP A 71 -1.86 -18.61 -0.16
C ASP A 71 -1.72 -17.17 0.36
N TYR A 72 -2.73 -16.67 1.09
CA TYR A 72 -2.55 -15.44 1.87
C TYR A 72 -1.62 -15.71 3.04
N SER A 73 -0.41 -15.18 2.99
CA SER A 73 0.49 -15.17 4.15
C SER A 73 -0.06 -14.23 5.22
N MET A 74 0.27 -14.49 6.49
CA MET A 74 -0.03 -13.55 7.59
C MET A 74 0.54 -12.15 7.29
N ARG A 75 1.69 -12.08 6.59
CA ARG A 75 2.28 -10.81 6.13
C ARG A 75 1.44 -10.10 5.07
N ASP A 76 0.78 -10.85 4.20
CA ASP A 76 -0.08 -10.29 3.16
C ASP A 76 -1.37 -9.73 3.79
N TYR A 77 -1.87 -10.39 4.84
CA TYR A 77 -2.98 -9.88 5.64
C TYR A 77 -2.61 -8.58 6.37
N GLU A 78 -1.46 -8.53 7.04
CA GLU A 78 -1.00 -7.29 7.71
C GLU A 78 -0.84 -6.14 6.71
N GLN A 79 -0.25 -6.41 5.53
CA GLN A 79 -0.14 -5.40 4.47
C GLN A 79 -1.48 -5.01 3.84
N TRP A 80 -2.45 -5.93 3.78
CA TRP A 80 -3.79 -5.63 3.32
C TRP A 80 -4.55 -4.78 4.34
N ASP A 81 -4.50 -5.15 5.62
CA ASP A 81 -5.15 -4.41 6.72
C ASP A 81 -4.56 -2.99 6.87
N ASP A 82 -3.23 -2.84 6.75
CA ASP A 82 -2.59 -1.52 6.71
C ASP A 82 -3.06 -0.68 5.51
N ARG A 83 -3.26 -1.30 4.34
CA ARG A 83 -3.80 -0.62 3.15
C ARG A 83 -5.27 -0.26 3.33
N GLU A 84 -6.07 -1.14 3.92
CA GLU A 84 -7.48 -0.95 4.21
C GLU A 84 -7.68 0.20 5.21
N ASN A 85 -6.89 0.21 6.29
CA ASN A 85 -6.93 1.24 7.33
C ASN A 85 -6.46 2.62 6.82
N ARG A 86 -5.55 2.66 5.83
CA ARG A 86 -5.19 3.90 5.12
C ARG A 86 -6.32 4.42 4.24
N LYS A 87 -7.16 3.54 3.67
CA LYS A 87 -8.32 3.95 2.85
C LYS A 87 -9.50 4.42 3.69
N LYS A 88 -9.71 3.83 4.88
CA LYS A 88 -10.81 4.18 5.79
C LYS A 88 -10.68 5.56 6.44
N ARG A 89 -9.52 6.20 6.35
CA ARG A 89 -9.27 7.53 6.96
C ARG A 89 -9.08 8.60 5.91
N THR A 90 -10.19 9.22 5.50
CA THR A 90 -10.27 10.67 5.29
C THR A 90 -11.72 11.05 5.06
N ASP A 91 -12.53 11.06 6.12
CA ASP A 91 -13.51 12.13 6.19
C ASP A 91 -12.72 13.42 6.35
N PHE A 92 -12.73 14.27 5.32
CA PHE A 92 -12.01 15.56 5.27
C PHE A 92 -12.48 16.57 6.35
N GLY A 93 -13.29 16.15 7.32
CA GLY A 93 -13.93 17.02 8.30
C GLY A 93 -13.02 17.55 9.40
N GLN A 94 -11.86 16.91 9.66
CA GLN A 94 -10.98 17.32 10.75
C GLN A 94 -9.58 17.68 10.26
N TYR A 95 -9.28 18.98 10.22
CA TYR A 95 -7.95 19.51 9.86
C TYR A 95 -6.81 18.94 10.73
N ARG A 96 -7.11 18.60 11.98
CA ARG A 96 -6.16 17.96 12.91
C ARG A 96 -5.68 16.60 12.41
N ASP A 97 -6.60 15.76 11.95
CA ASP A 97 -6.28 14.42 11.48
C ASP A 97 -5.55 14.47 10.14
N LEU A 98 -5.92 15.43 9.27
CA LEU A 98 -5.19 15.70 8.04
C LEU A 98 -3.75 16.14 8.34
N ALA A 99 -3.55 17.07 9.28
CA ALA A 99 -2.22 17.52 9.67
C ALA A 99 -1.37 16.36 10.21
N LYS A 100 -1.95 15.52 11.08
CA LYS A 100 -1.28 14.32 11.59
C LYS A 100 -0.91 13.35 10.47
N ALA A 101 -1.85 13.05 9.56
CA ALA A 101 -1.59 12.15 8.44
C ALA A 101 -0.49 12.69 7.51
N THR A 102 -0.47 14.00 7.25
CA THR A 102 0.60 14.62 6.46
C THR A 102 1.94 14.57 7.19
N TYR A 103 1.96 14.78 8.50
CA TYR A 103 3.18 14.67 9.30
C TYR A 103 3.73 13.25 9.29
N ASP A 104 2.89 12.26 9.61
CA ASP A 104 3.29 10.84 9.66
C ASP A 104 3.85 10.39 8.29
N LYS A 105 3.26 10.85 7.19
CA LYS A 105 3.75 10.60 5.82
C LYS A 105 5.13 11.19 5.57
N GLU A 106 5.37 12.45 5.96
CA GLU A 106 6.66 13.09 5.76
C GLU A 106 7.75 12.47 6.65
N VAL A 107 7.41 12.09 7.88
CA VAL A 107 8.33 11.37 8.79
C VAL A 107 8.74 10.03 8.20
N GLN A 108 7.80 9.24 7.67
CA GLN A 108 8.11 7.98 7.00
C GLN A 108 9.02 8.18 5.79
N ARG A 109 8.77 9.22 4.98
CA ARG A 109 9.63 9.57 3.84
C ARG A 109 11.05 9.95 4.29
N ILE A 110 11.19 10.65 5.41
CA ILE A 110 12.48 10.97 6.01
C ILE A 110 13.18 9.70 6.50
N ALA A 111 12.47 8.80 7.20
CA ALA A 111 13.02 7.54 7.70
C ALA A 111 13.59 6.68 6.56
N HIS A 112 12.83 6.50 5.47
CA HIS A 112 13.30 5.77 4.28
C HIS A 112 14.57 6.37 3.67
N ARG A 113 14.69 7.70 3.63
CA ARG A 113 15.90 8.37 3.14
C ARG A 113 17.13 8.07 4.01
N PHE A 114 16.96 7.95 5.32
CA PHE A 114 18.06 7.60 6.22
C PHE A 114 18.46 6.12 6.12
N ASP A 115 17.49 5.23 5.91
CA ASP A 115 17.75 3.80 5.70
C ASP A 115 18.53 3.56 4.39
N ASP A 116 18.16 4.25 3.31
CA ASP A 116 18.82 4.14 2.01
C ASP A 116 20.26 4.67 2.01
N HIS A 117 20.56 5.68 2.85
CA HIS A 117 21.87 6.34 2.85
C HIS A 117 22.90 5.78 3.84
N HIS A 118 22.60 4.74 4.62
CA HIS A 118 23.53 4.15 5.62
C HIS A 118 24.21 5.21 6.52
N SER A 119 23.57 6.37 6.67
CA SER A 119 24.17 7.51 7.34
C SER A 119 23.86 7.37 8.82
N SER A 120 24.80 6.78 9.54
CA SER A 120 24.86 6.74 11.01
C SER A 120 25.12 8.15 11.57
N ASN A 121 24.26 9.13 11.25
CA ASN A 121 24.30 10.44 11.87
C ASN A 121 23.52 10.35 13.18
N LYS A 122 24.25 9.96 14.25
CA LYS A 122 23.78 10.16 15.62
C LYS A 122 23.41 11.64 15.76
N VAL A 123 22.14 11.92 15.99
CA VAL A 123 21.67 13.28 16.33
C VAL A 123 22.34 13.67 17.63
N GLY A 124 23.42 14.46 17.53
CA GLY A 124 24.08 15.04 18.68
C GLY A 124 23.11 15.98 19.39
N LYS A 125 23.04 15.92 20.72
CA LYS A 125 22.32 16.93 21.49
C LYS A 125 23.02 18.26 21.27
N GLN A 126 22.42 19.15 20.47
CA GLN A 126 22.91 20.52 20.39
C GLN A 126 22.67 21.23 21.71
N THR A 127 23.75 21.77 22.28
CA THR A 127 23.68 22.70 23.40
C THR A 127 23.10 24.02 22.89
N ARG A 128 22.07 24.53 23.56
CA ARG A 128 21.47 25.83 23.23
C ARG A 128 22.51 26.92 23.49
N ASN A 129 23.11 27.43 22.43
CA ASN A 129 24.04 28.55 22.51
C ASN A 129 23.24 29.84 22.33
N PHE A 130 23.22 30.67 23.37
CA PHE A 130 22.61 32.00 23.33
C PHE A 130 23.67 33.03 22.93
N ASN A 131 23.35 33.87 21.96
CA ASN A 131 24.16 35.03 21.61
C ASN A 131 24.06 36.09 22.73
N SER A 132 25.00 37.03 22.80
CA SER A 132 25.01 38.17 23.73
C SER A 132 23.73 39.02 23.70
N LYS A 133 22.96 38.93 22.60
CA LYS A 133 21.64 39.56 22.41
C LYS A 133 20.45 38.71 22.91
N GLY A 134 20.69 37.58 23.57
CA GLY A 134 19.65 36.65 24.04
C GLY A 134 18.99 35.81 22.94
N LYS A 135 19.52 35.83 21.71
CA LYS A 135 19.00 35.04 20.58
C LYS A 135 19.58 33.63 20.60
N ILE A 136 18.74 32.63 20.33
CA ILE A 136 19.18 31.24 20.12
C ILE A 136 19.79 31.15 18.73
N VAL A 137 21.04 30.72 18.63
CA VAL A 137 21.70 30.42 17.36
C VAL A 137 21.84 28.91 17.26
N ILE A 138 21.33 28.36 16.15
CA ILE A 138 21.35 26.93 15.84
C ILE A 138 22.27 26.77 14.63
N GLU A 139 23.38 26.05 14.81
CA GLU A 139 24.31 25.76 13.72
C GLU A 139 23.95 24.40 13.11
N ASP A 140 23.14 24.43 12.05
CA ASP A 140 22.71 23.21 11.36
C ASP A 140 23.62 22.85 10.18
N ASN A 141 23.56 21.59 9.74
CA ASN A 141 24.27 21.15 8.55
C ASN A 141 23.61 21.75 7.29
N LEU A 142 24.37 22.58 6.56
CA LEU A 142 23.92 23.25 5.33
C LEU A 142 23.42 22.27 4.26
N GLN A 143 23.98 21.06 4.17
CA GLN A 143 23.54 20.05 3.19
C GLN A 143 22.13 19.55 3.51
N LEU A 144 21.80 19.33 4.78
CA LEU A 144 20.45 18.91 5.17
C LEU A 144 19.42 20.02 4.94
N VAL A 145 19.84 21.28 5.06
CA VAL A 145 18.98 22.44 4.78
C VAL A 145 18.72 22.58 3.27
N SER A 146 19.75 22.38 2.42
CA SER A 146 19.55 22.36 0.96
C SER A 146 18.66 21.20 0.53
N ASP A 147 18.89 19.99 1.07
CA ASP A 147 18.06 18.82 0.76
C ASP A 147 16.59 19.03 1.16
N LEU A 148 16.36 19.71 2.30
CA LEU A 148 15.02 20.09 2.72
C LEU A 148 14.38 21.05 1.72
N ALA A 149 15.10 22.11 1.31
CA ALA A 149 14.60 23.08 0.33
C ALA A 149 14.24 22.41 -1.01
N GLU A 150 15.13 21.57 -1.55
CA GLU A 150 14.89 20.81 -2.78
C GLU A 150 13.67 19.88 -2.66
N SER A 151 13.51 19.24 -1.50
CA SER A 151 12.37 18.36 -1.26
C SER A 151 11.03 19.12 -1.26
N LEU A 152 11.02 20.34 -0.71
CA LEU A 152 9.84 21.20 -0.70
C LEU A 152 9.50 21.71 -2.11
N GLU A 153 10.50 22.11 -2.88
CA GLU A 153 10.32 22.52 -4.28
C GLU A 153 9.78 21.35 -5.13
N LYS A 154 10.34 20.15 -4.96
CA LYS A 154 9.87 18.96 -5.66
C LYS A 154 8.41 18.65 -5.32
N ASP A 155 8.02 18.73 -4.05
CA ASP A 155 6.64 18.53 -3.64
C ASP A 155 5.71 19.62 -4.18
N ALA A 156 6.14 20.88 -4.22
CA ALA A 156 5.39 21.98 -4.81
C ALA A 156 5.16 21.75 -6.31
N ASN A 157 6.21 21.40 -7.05
CA ASN A 157 6.15 21.09 -8.48
C ASN A 157 5.26 19.88 -8.77
N GLN A 158 5.33 18.83 -7.94
CA GLN A 158 4.43 17.67 -8.07
C GLN A 158 2.96 18.04 -7.82
N ARG A 159 2.68 18.86 -6.81
CA ARG A 159 1.32 19.34 -6.53
C ARG A 159 0.81 20.16 -7.71
N TYR A 160 1.62 21.07 -8.22
CA TYR A 160 1.30 21.89 -9.39
C TYR A 160 1.01 21.05 -10.63
N ALA A 161 1.90 20.12 -10.99
CA ALA A 161 1.71 19.24 -12.15
C ALA A 161 0.43 18.38 -12.03
N LYS A 162 0.12 17.88 -10.83
CA LYS A 162 -1.14 17.14 -10.59
C LYS A 162 -2.37 18.03 -10.77
N THR A 163 -2.32 19.27 -10.29
CA THR A 163 -3.43 20.22 -10.47
C THR A 163 -3.60 20.61 -11.93
N GLN A 164 -2.51 20.83 -12.66
CA GLN A 164 -2.55 21.15 -14.10
C GLN A 164 -3.13 19.98 -14.89
N LYS A 165 -2.63 18.76 -14.69
CA LYS A 165 -3.17 17.56 -15.34
C LYS A 165 -4.67 17.35 -15.06
N LYS A 166 -5.14 17.70 -13.85
CA LYS A 166 -6.57 17.64 -13.52
C LYS A 166 -7.38 18.69 -14.28
N LEU A 167 -6.82 19.90 -14.42
CA LEU A 167 -7.42 21.00 -15.18
C LEU A 167 -7.50 20.64 -16.67
N GLU A 168 -6.41 20.13 -17.24
CA GLU A 168 -6.32 19.67 -18.64
C GLU A 168 -7.31 18.54 -18.92
N ARG A 169 -7.42 17.55 -18.04
CA ARG A 169 -8.43 16.48 -18.19
C ARG A 169 -9.84 17.03 -18.20
N ARG A 170 -10.15 17.99 -17.31
CA ARG A 170 -11.46 18.65 -17.27
C ARG A 170 -11.75 19.44 -18.56
N ASN A 171 -10.72 20.02 -19.16
CA ASN A 171 -10.85 20.79 -20.40
C ASN A 171 -10.88 19.89 -21.64
N GLY A 172 -10.15 18.76 -21.63
CA GLY A 172 -10.09 17.80 -22.73
C GLY A 172 -11.27 16.83 -22.81
N THR A 173 -12.11 16.72 -21.76
CA THR A 173 -13.35 15.92 -21.78
C THR A 173 -14.51 16.67 -22.45
N GLU A 174 -14.22 17.44 -23.50
CA GLU A 174 -15.21 18.25 -24.24
C GLU A 174 -16.09 17.43 -25.20
N THR A 175 -15.89 16.12 -25.30
CA THR A 175 -16.60 15.29 -26.28
C THR A 175 -17.88 14.61 -25.76
N SER A 176 -18.30 14.79 -24.50
CA SER A 176 -19.43 14.01 -23.95
C SER A 176 -20.45 14.74 -23.08
N SER A 177 -20.34 16.05 -22.86
CA SER A 177 -21.38 16.81 -22.14
C SER A 177 -21.95 17.94 -22.99
N SER A 178 -23.14 17.65 -23.52
CA SER A 178 -24.02 18.40 -24.43
C SER A 178 -24.52 19.76 -23.91
N THR A 179 -23.68 20.62 -23.33
CA THR A 179 -24.17 21.91 -22.79
C THR A 179 -23.24 23.05 -23.16
N GLY A 180 -23.74 23.96 -23.99
CA GLY A 180 -23.08 25.21 -24.34
C GLY A 180 -22.84 26.07 -23.10
N PHE A 181 -21.63 26.03 -22.56
CA PHE A 181 -21.24 26.91 -21.47
C PHE A 181 -20.75 28.24 -22.05
N VAL A 182 -21.28 29.35 -21.52
CA VAL A 182 -20.91 30.71 -21.95
C VAL A 182 -19.47 31.07 -21.54
N ASN A 183 -18.96 30.51 -20.44
CA ASN A 183 -17.58 30.71 -19.99
C ASN A 183 -17.08 29.54 -19.11
N GLU A 184 -15.76 29.47 -18.91
CA GLU A 184 -15.09 28.43 -18.11
C GLU A 184 -15.50 28.43 -16.63
N LYS A 185 -15.87 29.59 -16.07
CA LYS A 185 -16.35 29.69 -14.68
C LYS A 185 -17.74 29.06 -14.53
N ASN A 186 -18.60 29.21 -15.53
CA ASN A 186 -19.95 28.65 -15.60
C ASN A 186 -19.86 27.12 -15.74
N LYS A 187 -18.91 26.62 -16.55
CA LYS A 187 -18.57 25.18 -16.59
C LYS A 187 -18.19 24.64 -15.21
N GLN A 188 -17.27 25.32 -14.51
CA GLN A 188 -16.85 24.91 -13.15
C GLN A 188 -17.98 24.95 -12.12
N PHE A 189 -18.90 25.91 -12.28
CA PHE A 189 -20.07 26.03 -11.42
C PHE A 189 -21.06 24.89 -11.65
N ASN A 190 -21.39 24.56 -12.90
CA ASN A 190 -22.29 23.46 -13.22
C ASN A 190 -21.72 22.11 -12.77
N GLU A 191 -20.42 21.87 -12.97
CA GLU A 191 -19.77 20.69 -12.40
C GLU A 191 -19.84 20.63 -10.87
N LYS A 192 -19.85 21.79 -10.19
CA LYS A 192 -20.03 21.85 -8.73
C LYS A 192 -21.46 21.45 -8.35
N LEU A 193 -22.46 21.88 -9.12
CA LEU A 193 -23.85 21.47 -8.92
C LEU A 193 -24.02 19.95 -9.13
N ASP A 194 -23.46 19.41 -10.21
CA ASP A 194 -23.52 17.97 -10.49
C ASP A 194 -22.91 17.14 -9.35
N ARG A 195 -21.79 17.60 -8.78
CA ARG A 195 -21.17 16.96 -7.62
C ARG A 195 -22.05 17.00 -6.38
N GLN A 196 -22.83 18.07 -6.16
CA GLN A 196 -23.75 18.15 -5.03
C GLN A 196 -24.97 17.26 -5.25
N ALA A 197 -25.53 17.24 -6.46
CA ALA A 197 -26.65 16.38 -6.81
C ALA A 197 -26.32 14.90 -6.58
N LYS A 198 -25.18 14.42 -7.10
CA LYS A 198 -24.70 13.04 -6.88
C LYS A 198 -24.44 12.72 -5.41
N ARG A 199 -23.98 13.70 -4.63
CA ARG A 199 -23.74 13.50 -3.19
C ARG A 199 -25.05 13.33 -2.42
N LEU A 200 -26.09 14.08 -2.79
CA LEU A 200 -27.41 13.96 -2.19
C LEU A 200 -28.03 12.60 -2.52
N GLU A 201 -27.96 12.18 -3.79
CA GLU A 201 -28.40 10.85 -4.24
C GLU A 201 -27.73 9.72 -3.43
N GLN A 202 -26.40 9.76 -3.25
CA GLN A 202 -25.68 8.78 -2.43
C GLN A 202 -26.06 8.79 -0.94
N LEU A 203 -26.45 9.96 -0.41
CA LEU A 203 -26.89 10.07 0.99
C LEU A 203 -28.31 9.51 1.16
N GLU A 204 -29.19 9.71 0.18
CA GLU A 204 -30.54 9.13 0.14
C GLU A 204 -30.45 7.60 0.03
N GLU A 205 -29.64 7.07 -0.89
CA GLU A 205 -29.40 5.62 -1.03
C GLU A 205 -28.84 4.98 0.26
N ALA A 206 -27.92 5.66 0.94
CA ALA A 206 -27.35 5.18 2.20
C ALA A 206 -28.36 5.20 3.36
N GLN A 207 -29.34 6.12 3.34
CA GLN A 207 -30.42 6.15 4.33
C GLN A 207 -31.44 5.04 4.08
N GLU A 208 -31.75 4.73 2.83
CA GLU A 208 -32.65 3.63 2.46
C GLU A 208 -32.04 2.25 2.79
N GLN A 209 -30.74 2.05 2.57
CA GLN A 209 -30.05 0.80 2.89
C GLN A 209 -29.81 0.57 4.39
N GLY A 210 -29.87 1.62 5.21
CA GLY A 210 -29.70 1.54 6.67
C GLY A 210 -30.97 1.28 7.47
N GLN A 211 -32.15 1.23 6.82
CA GLN A 211 -33.45 1.02 7.47
C GLN A 211 -34.06 -0.38 7.23
N GLY A 212 -33.34 -1.29 6.57
CA GLY A 212 -33.72 -2.71 6.41
C GLY A 212 -32.97 -3.62 7.37
#